data_AF-A0A3B1BXM1-F1
#
_entry.id   AF-A0A3B1BXM1-F1
#
_cell.length_a   1.000
_cell.length_b   1.000
_cell.length_c   1.000
_cell.angle_alpha   90.00
_cell.angle_beta   90.00
_cell.angle_gamma   90.00
#
_symmetry.space_group_name_H-M   'P 1'
#
loop_
_entity.id
_entity.type
_entity.pdbx_description
1 polymer ?
#
loop_
_entity_poly.entity_id
_entity_poly.type
_entity_poly.pdbx_seq_one_letter_code
_entity_poly.pdbx_strand_id
1 'polypeptide(L)'
;MKYIVIAIFTASLALTPGSISAVETALPTQKEAPERADFAGWLSESVKSYLAGEFDRPGQSIESIKINIPAFSRSPEDYDSYDISIPRRSGHGSRVFLLVSFSLKERIVAKLNVIADVKLSRDVVVAKKSISRGGTLGGDDVEIVSKTVGPFEKLVEPDISKVAGMEAVRNIRA
;
A
#
# COMPACT_ATOMS: atom_id res chain seq x y z
N MET A 1 -28.01 -20.61 -15.31
CA MET A 1 -27.79 -19.16 -15.24
C MET A 1 -28.66 -18.62 -14.11
N LYS A 2 -28.04 -18.13 -13.02
CA LYS A 2 -28.76 -17.63 -11.83
C LYS A 2 -28.49 -16.13 -11.74
N TYR A 3 -29.56 -15.33 -11.82
CA TYR A 3 -29.53 -13.88 -11.71
C TYR A 3 -29.57 -13.49 -10.23
N ILE A 4 -28.67 -12.59 -9.80
CA ILE A 4 -28.71 -11.99 -8.47
C ILE A 4 -29.37 -10.62 -8.63
N VAL A 5 -30.51 -10.45 -7.94
CA VAL A 5 -31.27 -9.22 -7.83
C VAL A 5 -30.66 -8.38 -6.70
N ILE A 6 -30.24 -7.16 -6.99
CA ILE A 6 -29.78 -6.19 -5.97
C ILE A 6 -30.95 -5.26 -5.66
N ALA A 7 -31.43 -5.30 -4.41
CA ALA A 7 -32.43 -4.37 -3.91
C ALA A 7 -31.75 -3.05 -3.52
N ILE A 8 -32.17 -1.95 -4.14
CA ILE A 8 -31.73 -0.59 -3.82
C ILE A 8 -32.74 -0.02 -2.82
N PHE A 9 -32.30 0.24 -1.58
CA PHE A 9 -33.10 0.99 -0.61
C PHE A 9 -32.89 2.48 -0.84
N THR A 10 -33.92 3.15 -1.36
CA THR A 10 -34.04 4.61 -1.42
C THR A 10 -34.50 5.13 -0.07
N ALA A 11 -33.61 5.76 0.69
CA ALA A 11 -34.00 6.60 1.82
C ALA A 11 -34.26 8.02 1.30
N SER A 12 -35.54 8.43 1.35
CA SER A 12 -36.02 9.74 0.91
C SER A 12 -35.41 10.89 1.70
N LEU A 13 -34.94 11.90 0.96
CA LEU A 13 -34.64 13.25 1.44
C LEU A 13 -35.91 13.89 2.03
N ALA A 14 -35.84 14.34 3.28
CA ALA A 14 -36.76 15.32 3.83
C ALA A 14 -36.05 16.69 3.84
N LEU A 15 -36.58 17.64 3.07
CA LEU A 15 -36.17 19.04 3.06
C LEU A 15 -36.62 19.74 4.34
N THR A 16 -35.71 20.43 5.02
CA THR A 16 -36.02 21.53 5.94
C THR A 16 -35.28 22.80 5.46
N PRO A 17 -35.97 23.94 5.27
CA PRO A 17 -35.31 25.20 4.99
C PRO A 17 -34.94 25.85 6.33
N GLY A 18 -33.65 25.82 6.67
CA GLY A 18 -33.11 26.46 7.86
C GLY A 18 -31.86 27.27 7.50
N SER A 19 -31.98 28.58 7.63
CA SER A 19 -30.96 29.61 7.38
C SER A 19 -29.56 29.22 7.84
N ILE A 20 -28.56 29.42 6.96
CA ILE A 20 -27.18 29.54 7.39
C ILE A 20 -26.61 30.84 6.86
N SER A 21 -26.20 31.65 7.84
CA SER A 21 -25.53 32.93 7.77
C SER A 21 -24.33 32.90 6.82
N ALA A 22 -24.01 34.09 6.30
CA ALA A 22 -22.80 34.37 5.52
C ALA A 22 -21.56 33.69 6.14
N VAL A 23 -21.01 32.71 5.42
CA VAL A 23 -19.66 32.22 5.69
C VAL A 23 -18.73 33.03 4.81
N GLU A 24 -18.11 33.99 5.48
CA GLU A 24 -16.89 34.69 5.11
C GLU A 24 -15.97 33.83 4.24
N THR A 25 -15.67 34.34 3.06
CA THR A 25 -14.70 33.80 2.12
C THR A 25 -13.33 33.79 2.79
N ALA A 26 -13.01 32.73 3.51
CA ALA A 26 -11.64 32.45 3.91
C ALA A 26 -10.84 32.19 2.63
N LEU A 27 -10.10 33.21 2.19
CA LEU A 27 -9.02 33.09 1.24
C LEU A 27 -8.17 31.86 1.63
N PRO A 28 -7.87 30.94 0.71
CA PRO A 28 -6.91 29.89 1.01
C PRO A 28 -5.58 30.60 1.27
N THR A 29 -5.14 30.57 2.53
CA THR A 29 -3.79 30.92 2.95
C THR A 29 -2.83 30.26 1.96
N GLN A 30 -2.14 31.08 1.17
CA GLN A 30 -1.03 30.63 0.32
C GLN A 30 -0.10 29.83 1.21
N LYS A 31 -0.10 28.51 1.01
CA LYS A 31 0.78 27.60 1.70
C LYS A 31 2.16 27.88 1.13
N GLU A 32 2.93 28.69 1.87
CA GLU A 32 4.30 29.05 1.56
C GLU A 32 5.06 27.79 1.15
N ALA A 33 5.62 27.77 -0.07
CA ALA A 33 6.27 26.60 -0.60
C ALA A 33 7.43 26.23 0.36
N PRO A 34 7.42 25.02 0.94
CA PRO A 34 8.41 24.65 1.95
C PRO A 34 9.83 24.76 1.36
N GLU A 35 10.80 25.21 2.17
CA GLU A 35 12.21 25.18 1.79
C GLU A 35 12.58 23.76 1.34
N ARG A 36 13.57 23.60 0.45
CA ARG A 36 13.86 22.30 -0.17
C ARG A 36 14.11 21.17 0.83
N ALA A 37 14.73 21.48 1.97
CA ALA A 37 14.94 20.52 3.06
C ALA A 37 13.61 20.11 3.71
N ASP A 38 12.73 21.09 3.96
CA ASP A 38 11.40 20.89 4.53
C ASP A 38 10.48 20.13 3.56
N PHE A 39 10.58 20.41 2.26
CA PHE A 39 9.82 19.69 1.23
C PHE A 39 10.20 18.20 1.17
N ALA A 40 11.50 17.90 1.12
CA ALA A 40 11.97 16.51 1.08
C ALA A 40 11.61 15.76 2.37
N GLY A 41 11.68 16.43 3.53
CA GLY A 41 11.24 15.89 4.82
C GLY A 41 9.75 15.56 4.82
N TRP A 42 8.91 16.56 4.52
CA TRP A 42 7.46 16.42 4.43
C TRP A 42 7.04 15.32 3.44
N LEU A 43 7.64 15.28 2.25
CA LEU A 43 7.31 14.29 1.23
C LEU A 43 7.72 12.89 1.68
N SER A 44 8.88 12.77 2.33
CA SER A 44 9.34 11.49 2.89
C SER A 44 8.34 10.97 3.93
N GLU A 45 7.87 11.81 4.85
CA GLU A 45 6.88 11.42 5.84
C GLU A 45 5.53 11.04 5.22
N SER A 46 5.07 11.82 4.24
CA SER A 46 3.83 11.56 3.51
C SER A 46 3.88 10.21 2.78
N VAL A 47 5.00 9.92 2.10
CA VAL A 47 5.21 8.63 1.44
C VAL A 47 5.36 7.48 2.45
N LYS A 48 6.02 7.68 3.60
CA LYS A 48 6.05 6.66 4.67
C LYS A 48 4.66 6.31 5.16
N SER A 49 3.84 7.32 5.45
CA SER A 49 2.47 7.13 5.94
C SER A 49 1.61 6.39 4.92
N TYR A 50 1.70 6.79 3.65
CA TYR A 50 1.01 6.09 2.55
C TYR A 50 1.43 4.62 2.44
N LEU A 51 2.74 4.34 2.42
CA LEU A 51 3.26 2.97 2.36
C LEU A 51 2.89 2.14 3.59
N ALA A 52 2.81 2.78 4.77
CA ALA A 52 2.36 2.12 5.99
C ALA A 52 0.91 1.65 5.88
N GLY A 53 0.01 2.50 5.36
CA GLY A 53 -1.37 2.13 5.12
C GLY A 53 -1.55 1.08 4.02
N GLU A 54 -0.83 1.21 2.91
CA GLU A 54 -0.93 0.30 1.75
C GLU A 54 -0.47 -1.13 2.08
N PHE A 55 0.49 -1.25 3.00
CA PHE A 55 1.09 -2.52 3.42
C PHE A 55 0.64 -2.99 4.80
N ASP A 56 -0.37 -2.37 5.40
CA ASP A 56 -0.99 -2.86 6.63
C ASP A 56 -1.90 -4.05 6.31
N ARG A 57 -1.46 -5.25 6.68
CA ARG A 57 -2.19 -6.50 6.45
C ARG A 57 -1.99 -7.46 7.62
N PRO A 58 -2.99 -8.27 7.98
CA PRO A 58 -2.82 -9.31 9.00
C PRO A 58 -1.66 -10.25 8.67
N GLY A 59 -0.81 -10.56 9.66
CA GLY A 59 0.37 -11.43 9.48
C GLY A 59 1.55 -10.76 8.77
N GLN A 60 1.52 -9.44 8.60
CA GLN A 60 2.58 -8.65 8.02
C GLN A 60 2.87 -7.42 8.89
N SER A 61 4.15 -7.10 9.04
CA SER A 61 4.60 -5.85 9.68
C SER A 61 5.70 -5.20 8.83
N ILE A 62 5.85 -3.89 8.95
CA ILE A 62 6.90 -3.15 8.25
C ILE A 62 8.14 -3.15 9.14
N GLU A 63 9.24 -3.71 8.63
CA GLU A 63 10.53 -3.68 9.32
C GLU A 63 11.31 -2.41 8.99
N SER A 64 11.32 -2.01 7.71
CA SER A 64 12.02 -0.79 7.29
C SER A 64 11.44 -0.20 6.02
N ILE A 65 11.46 1.13 5.95
CA ILE A 65 11.18 1.92 4.76
C ILE A 65 12.33 2.89 4.57
N LYS A 66 13.04 2.78 3.44
CA LYS A 66 14.05 3.74 3.02
C LYS A 66 13.57 4.44 1.77
N ILE A 67 13.29 5.74 1.89
CA ILE A 67 12.80 6.56 0.78
C ILE A 67 13.99 7.25 0.13
N ASN A 68 14.03 7.18 -1.20
CA ASN A 68 14.98 7.88 -2.04
C ASN A 68 14.22 8.92 -2.87
N ILE A 69 14.28 10.17 -2.42
CA ILE A 69 13.77 11.32 -3.14
C ILE A 69 14.92 11.87 -3.99
N PRO A 70 14.77 11.99 -5.32
CA PRO A 70 15.83 12.52 -6.16
C PRO A 70 16.26 13.92 -5.69
N ALA A 71 17.57 14.18 -5.63
CA ALA A 71 18.07 15.44 -5.09
C ALA A 71 17.46 16.65 -5.81
N PHE A 72 17.28 16.59 -7.14
CA PHE A 72 16.71 17.67 -7.95
C PHE A 72 15.21 17.94 -7.71
N SER A 73 14.54 17.14 -6.88
CA SER A 73 13.12 17.33 -6.55
C SER A 73 12.91 18.66 -5.83
N ARG A 74 11.90 19.41 -6.27
CA ARG A 74 11.45 20.66 -5.66
C ARG A 74 9.94 20.63 -5.54
N SER A 75 9.40 21.35 -4.55
CA SER A 75 7.98 21.61 -4.49
C SER A 75 7.56 22.35 -5.77
N PRO A 76 6.43 21.99 -6.41
CA PRO A 76 5.83 22.85 -7.41
C PRO A 76 5.44 24.19 -6.77
N GLU A 77 5.44 25.26 -7.57
CA GLU A 77 5.16 26.62 -7.12
C GLU A 77 3.71 26.77 -6.63
N ASP A 78 2.75 26.22 -7.37
CA ASP A 78 1.33 26.26 -7.04
C ASP A 78 0.71 24.86 -7.12
N TYR A 79 0.08 24.41 -6.03
CA TYR A 79 -0.79 23.23 -5.99
C TYR A 79 -1.77 23.33 -4.81
N ASP A 80 -2.96 22.75 -4.95
CA ASP A 80 -3.96 22.67 -3.87
C ASP A 80 -4.09 21.26 -3.28
N SER A 81 -3.60 20.24 -4.01
CA SER A 81 -3.76 18.85 -3.65
C SER A 81 -2.63 17.99 -4.22
N TYR A 82 -2.41 16.82 -3.62
CA TYR A 82 -1.47 15.83 -4.11
C TYR A 82 -2.02 14.42 -3.92
N ASP A 83 -1.59 13.51 -4.78
CA ASP A 83 -1.92 12.09 -4.75
C ASP A 83 -0.64 11.24 -4.83
N ILE A 84 -0.58 10.16 -4.05
CA ILE A 84 0.52 9.19 -4.06
C ILE A 84 -0.05 7.87 -4.56
N SER A 85 0.55 7.31 -5.61
CA SER A 85 0.11 6.04 -6.18
C SER A 85 1.28 5.10 -6.48
N ILE A 86 1.01 3.80 -6.44
CA ILE A 86 1.91 2.73 -6.91
C ILE A 86 1.41 2.25 -8.29
N PRO A 87 2.08 2.60 -9.40
CA PRO A 87 1.73 2.09 -10.72
C PRO A 87 1.66 0.54 -10.76
N ARG A 88 0.77 -0.02 -11.59
CA ARG A 88 0.51 -1.48 -11.66
C ARG A 88 1.73 -2.37 -11.93
N ARG A 89 2.86 -1.84 -12.40
CA ARG A 89 4.10 -2.57 -12.70
C ARG A 89 5.32 -2.04 -11.95
N SER A 90 5.14 -1.22 -10.92
CA SER A 90 6.23 -0.52 -10.24
C SER A 90 6.76 -1.24 -9.00
N GLY A 91 6.80 -2.58 -9.04
CA GLY A 91 7.24 -3.39 -7.92
C GLY A 91 8.25 -4.44 -8.32
N HIS A 92 9.41 -4.47 -7.68
CA HIS A 92 10.39 -5.55 -7.85
C HIS A 92 11.13 -5.84 -6.54
N GLY A 93 10.90 -7.03 -5.98
CA GLY A 93 11.48 -7.42 -4.69
C GLY A 93 11.10 -6.44 -3.59
N SER A 94 12.11 -5.81 -2.97
CA SER A 94 11.96 -4.78 -1.95
C SER A 94 11.64 -3.37 -2.49
N ARG A 95 11.80 -3.12 -3.79
CA ARG A 95 11.66 -1.78 -4.37
C ARG A 95 10.23 -1.50 -4.78
N VAL A 96 9.74 -0.34 -4.35
CA VAL A 96 8.46 0.26 -4.72
C VAL A 96 8.76 1.56 -5.48
N PHE A 97 8.29 1.69 -6.71
CA PHE A 97 8.29 3.00 -7.39
C PHE A 97 6.91 3.64 -7.20
N LEU A 98 6.91 4.86 -6.66
CA LEU A 98 5.74 5.66 -6.41
C LEU A 98 5.69 6.85 -7.37
N LEU A 99 4.48 7.21 -7.78
CA LEU A 99 4.20 8.44 -8.51
C LEU A 99 3.46 9.40 -7.57
N VAL A 100 4.04 10.57 -7.36
CA VAL A 100 3.41 11.67 -6.62
C VAL A 100 2.94 12.69 -7.65
N SER A 101 1.63 12.89 -7.73
CA SER A 101 1.00 13.85 -8.65
C SER A 101 0.49 15.04 -7.86
N PHE A 102 0.91 16.25 -8.24
CA PHE A 102 0.42 17.49 -7.65
C PHE A 102 -0.61 18.12 -8.58
N SER A 103 -1.73 18.57 -8.03
CA SER A 103 -2.83 19.15 -8.80
C SER A 103 -3.17 20.55 -8.34
N LEU A 104 -3.67 21.35 -9.28
CA LEU A 104 -4.25 22.66 -9.05
C LEU A 104 -5.57 22.72 -9.82
N LYS A 105 -6.68 22.95 -9.13
CA LYS A 105 -8.04 22.97 -9.73
C LYS A 105 -8.28 21.72 -10.59
N GLU A 106 -8.01 20.55 -10.03
CA GLU A 106 -8.16 19.23 -10.65
C GLU A 106 -7.21 18.92 -11.82
N ARG A 107 -6.31 19.84 -12.19
CA ARG A 107 -5.31 19.60 -13.24
C ARG A 107 -3.97 19.25 -12.62
N ILE A 108 -3.35 18.17 -13.09
CA ILE A 108 -2.00 17.80 -12.67
C ILE A 108 -1.00 18.83 -13.20
N VAL A 109 -0.33 19.53 -12.29
CA VAL A 109 0.68 20.56 -12.57
C VAL A 109 2.11 20.03 -12.49
N ALA A 110 2.35 19.00 -11.68
CA ALA A 110 3.65 18.37 -11.55
C ALA A 110 3.53 16.89 -11.21
N LYS A 111 4.56 16.13 -11.58
CA LYS A 111 4.71 14.71 -11.26
C LYS A 111 6.11 14.45 -10.76
N LEU A 112 6.21 13.66 -9.70
CA LEU A 112 7.48 13.26 -9.12
C LEU A 112 7.52 11.75 -8.93
N ASN A 113 8.57 11.13 -9.45
CA ASN A 113 8.84 9.71 -9.24
C ASN A 113 9.69 9.55 -7.98
N VAL A 114 9.18 8.82 -7.00
CA VAL A 114 9.86 8.50 -5.75
C VAL A 114 10.14 7.01 -5.71
N ILE A 115 11.30 6.62 -5.21
CA ILE A 115 11.64 5.21 -5.03
C ILE A 115 11.72 4.93 -3.53
N ALA A 116 11.11 3.84 -3.08
CA ALA A 116 11.24 3.36 -1.72
C ALA A 116 11.73 1.91 -1.70
N ASP A 117 12.73 1.62 -0.87
CA ASP A 117 13.06 0.25 -0.47
C ASP A 117 12.26 -0.08 0.78
N VAL A 118 11.37 -1.06 0.67
CA VAL A 118 10.49 -1.53 1.75
C VAL A 118 10.83 -2.98 2.09
N LYS A 119 11.07 -3.23 3.37
CA LYS A 119 11.19 -4.59 3.92
C LYS A 119 10.06 -4.84 4.89
N LEU A 120 9.44 -6.01 4.74
CA LEU A 120 8.32 -6.44 5.51
C LEU A 120 8.69 -7.72 6.26
N SER A 121 8.30 -7.83 7.51
CA SER A 121 8.20 -9.12 8.18
C SER A 121 6.89 -9.76 7.77
N ARG A 122 6.92 -10.98 7.25
CA ARG A 122 5.73 -11.75 6.90
C ARG A 122 5.83 -13.15 7.47
N ASP A 123 4.72 -13.60 8.03
CA ASP A 123 4.56 -14.98 8.44
C ASP A 123 4.35 -15.86 7.21
N VAL A 124 5.17 -16.90 7.06
CA VAL A 124 5.11 -17.83 5.93
C VAL A 124 5.14 -19.27 6.41
N VAL A 125 4.37 -20.13 5.74
CA VAL A 125 4.41 -21.57 5.97
C VAL A 125 5.64 -22.16 5.29
N VAL A 126 6.50 -22.81 6.08
CA VAL A 126 7.70 -23.54 5.64
C VAL A 126 7.61 -25.00 6.05
N ALA A 127 8.34 -25.87 5.35
CA ALA A 127 8.39 -27.29 5.68
C ALA A 127 9.45 -27.55 6.76
N LYS A 128 9.11 -28.30 7.82
CA LYS A 128 10.06 -28.73 8.86
C LYS A 128 10.97 -29.88 8.39
N LYS A 129 10.50 -30.65 7.42
CA LYS A 129 11.19 -31.82 6.87
C LYS A 129 11.08 -31.85 5.36
N SER A 130 11.90 -32.68 4.73
CA SER A 130 11.78 -32.89 3.29
C SER A 130 10.48 -33.63 2.96
N ILE A 131 9.73 -33.10 1.99
CA ILE A 131 8.46 -33.69 1.50
C ILE A 131 8.67 -34.06 0.04
N SER A 132 8.50 -35.34 -0.27
CA SER A 132 8.62 -35.84 -1.63
C SER A 132 7.46 -35.34 -2.49
N ARG A 133 7.70 -35.23 -3.81
CA ARG A 133 6.63 -35.01 -4.78
C ARG A 133 5.54 -36.07 -4.60
N GLY A 134 4.29 -35.64 -4.56
CA GLY A 134 3.13 -36.47 -4.28
C GLY A 134 2.85 -36.71 -2.80
N GLY A 135 3.73 -36.26 -1.91
CA GLY A 135 3.51 -36.32 -0.47
C GLY A 135 2.48 -35.29 -0.03
N THR A 136 1.60 -35.67 0.89
CA THR A 136 0.64 -34.77 1.50
C THR A 136 1.31 -33.94 2.60
N LEU A 137 1.05 -32.63 2.63
CA LEU A 137 1.50 -31.73 3.68
C LEU A 137 0.64 -31.96 4.94
N GLY A 138 1.20 -32.57 5.98
CA GLY A 138 0.58 -32.65 7.29
C GLY A 138 0.77 -31.37 8.10
N GLY A 139 -0.11 -31.09 9.06
CA GLY A 139 0.03 -29.93 9.96
C GLY A 139 1.33 -29.99 10.79
N ASP A 140 1.77 -31.19 11.17
CA ASP A 140 3.01 -31.40 11.91
C ASP A 140 4.27 -31.25 11.03
N ASP A 141 4.12 -31.29 9.71
CA ASP A 141 5.22 -31.26 8.74
C ASP A 141 5.61 -29.85 8.32
N VAL A 142 4.81 -28.86 8.72
CA VAL A 142 4.97 -27.45 8.40
C VAL A 142 4.98 -26.60 9.66
N GLU A 143 5.55 -25.41 9.56
CA GLU A 143 5.50 -24.38 10.60
C GLU A 143 5.36 -23.01 9.97
N ILE A 144 4.89 -22.06 10.78
CA ILE A 144 4.92 -20.64 10.43
C ILE A 144 6.23 -20.06 10.94
N VAL A 145 6.98 -19.44 10.03
CA VAL A 145 8.21 -18.72 10.34
C VAL A 145 8.07 -17.30 9.82
N SER A 146 8.45 -16.33 10.65
CA SER A 146 8.51 -14.93 10.22
C SER A 146 9.75 -14.70 9.36
N LYS A 147 9.56 -14.17 8.15
CA LYS A 147 10.64 -13.85 7.21
C LYS A 147 10.58 -12.41 6.77
N THR A 148 11.76 -11.79 6.70
CA THR A 148 11.96 -10.48 6.08
C THR A 148 11.94 -10.62 4.56
N VAL A 149 11.02 -9.93 3.90
CA VAL A 149 10.75 -10.07 2.47
C VAL A 149 10.37 -8.73 1.85
N GLY A 150 10.48 -8.62 0.53
CA GLY A 150 9.97 -7.46 -0.21
C GLY A 150 8.44 -7.51 -0.43
N PRO A 151 7.75 -6.36 -0.59
CA PRO A 151 6.31 -6.31 -0.82
C PRO A 151 5.84 -7.10 -2.04
N PHE A 152 6.67 -7.20 -3.07
CA PHE A 152 6.37 -7.86 -4.34
C PHE A 152 7.07 -9.21 -4.49
N GLU A 153 7.73 -9.71 -3.45
CA GLU A 153 8.26 -11.07 -3.49
C GLU A 153 7.12 -12.07 -3.51
N LYS A 154 7.24 -13.07 -4.39
CA LYS A 154 6.27 -14.15 -4.54
C LYS A 154 6.39 -15.07 -3.34
N LEU A 155 5.67 -14.77 -2.27
CA LEU A 155 5.68 -15.59 -1.07
C LEU A 155 4.28 -15.94 -0.58
N VAL A 156 4.26 -17.06 0.13
CA VAL A 156 3.24 -18.11 0.09
C VAL A 156 2.37 -18.03 1.35
N GLU A 157 1.18 -18.61 1.24
CA GLU A 157 0.13 -18.69 2.23
C GLU A 157 0.60 -18.61 3.71
N PRO A 158 0.12 -17.63 4.50
CA PRO A 158 0.47 -17.47 5.91
C PRO A 158 -0.25 -18.44 6.87
N ASP A 159 -1.17 -19.26 6.35
CA ASP A 159 -2.03 -20.13 7.15
C ASP A 159 -1.79 -21.62 6.86
N ILE A 160 -1.35 -22.35 7.89
CA ILE A 160 -1.15 -23.80 7.85
C ILE A 160 -2.44 -24.51 7.41
N SER A 161 -3.61 -24.05 7.83
CA SER A 161 -4.90 -24.70 7.57
C SER A 161 -5.22 -24.79 6.08
N LYS A 162 -4.68 -23.88 5.28
CA LYS A 162 -4.87 -23.86 3.82
C LYS A 162 -3.83 -24.67 3.06
N VAL A 163 -2.71 -25.00 3.71
CA VAL A 163 -1.63 -25.82 3.16
C VAL A 163 -1.76 -27.29 3.58
N ALA A 164 -2.32 -27.53 4.76
CA ALA A 164 -2.56 -28.87 5.30
C ALA A 164 -3.50 -29.66 4.38
N GLY A 165 -3.11 -30.90 4.06
CA GLY A 165 -3.84 -31.76 3.14
C GLY A 165 -3.55 -31.52 1.65
N MET A 166 -2.80 -30.48 1.29
CA MET A 166 -2.34 -30.29 -0.09
C MET A 166 -1.28 -31.34 -0.46
N GLU A 167 -1.22 -31.68 -1.74
CA GLU A 167 -0.20 -32.56 -2.30
C GLU A 167 0.99 -31.75 -2.85
N ALA A 168 2.20 -32.16 -2.50
CA ALA A 168 3.42 -31.51 -2.95
C ALA A 168 3.64 -31.76 -4.45
N VAL A 169 3.47 -30.73 -5.27
CA VAL A 169 3.69 -30.80 -6.74
C VAL A 169 5.15 -31.02 -7.14
N ARG A 170 6.09 -30.81 -6.21
CA ARG A 170 7.54 -30.99 -6.36
C ARG A 170 8.15 -31.42 -5.04
N ASN A 171 9.40 -31.90 -5.07
CA ASN A 171 10.16 -32.14 -3.84
C ASN A 171 10.38 -30.81 -3.09
N ILE A 172 10.00 -30.78 -1.81
CA ILE A 172 10.19 -29.65 -0.90
C ILE A 172 11.30 -30.05 0.07
N ARG A 173 12.25 -29.13 0.29
CA ARG A 173 13.31 -29.28 1.29
C ARG A 173 12.99 -28.38 2.49
N ALA A 174 13.43 -28.81 3.67
CA ALA A 174 13.44 -27.97 4.87
C ALA A 174 14.44 -26.81 4.68
#